data_AF-A0A2V6RS96-F1
#
_entry.id   AF-A0A2V6RS96-F1
#
_cell.length_a   1.000
_cell.length_b   1.000
_cell.length_c   1.000
_cell.angle_alpha   90.00
_cell.angle_beta   90.00
_cell.angle_gamma   90.00
#
_symmetry.space_group_name_H-M   'P 1'
#
loop_
_entity.id
_entity.type
_entity.pdbx_description
1 polymer ?
#
loop_
_entity_poly.entity_id
_entity_poly.type
_entity_poly.pdbx_seq_one_letter_code
_entity_poly.pdbx_strand_id
1 'polypeptide(L)'
;MTKWLSVPVLALGLVTLAASGSGAGSFTVGNVQGTYGFSFDGAFVDGTRVAAVGSLYADGHGNILNGLRTLSVGYSTGAAVIHQTFSCMYSVDPTGMGTATCQFVPGHTETLAFVITSNNEVQLIGTDTTSVVHGVAKKQG
;
A
#
# COMPACT_ATOMS: atom_id res chain seq x y z
N MET A 1 71.40 2.95 -13.88
CA MET A 1 70.10 3.36 -14.45
C MET A 1 69.00 2.55 -13.75
N THR A 2 68.30 3.16 -12.79
CA THR A 2 67.25 2.47 -12.01
C THR A 2 65.98 3.31 -12.12
N LYS A 3 65.00 2.83 -12.90
CA LYS A 3 63.71 3.49 -13.10
C LYS A 3 62.83 3.27 -11.87
N TRP A 4 62.33 4.36 -11.29
CA TRP A 4 61.28 4.35 -10.29
C TRP A 4 59.92 4.25 -11.00
N LEU A 5 59.08 3.27 -10.63
CA LEU A 5 57.68 3.24 -11.05
C LEU A 5 56.85 4.07 -10.07
N SER A 6 56.33 5.19 -10.54
CA SER A 6 55.31 5.98 -9.84
C SER A 6 53.94 5.29 -9.97
N VAL A 7 53.34 4.92 -8.84
CA VAL A 7 51.95 4.44 -8.79
C VAL A 7 51.03 5.67 -8.69
N PRO A 8 50.01 5.83 -9.56
CA PRO A 8 49.04 6.90 -9.39
C PRO A 8 48.05 6.49 -8.28
N VAL A 9 48.02 7.26 -7.19
CA VAL A 9 46.97 7.17 -6.18
C VAL A 9 45.72 7.80 -6.79
N LEU A 10 44.77 6.96 -7.20
CA LEU A 10 43.44 7.39 -7.62
C LEU A 10 42.63 7.71 -6.36
N ALA A 11 42.62 8.98 -5.96
CA ALA A 11 41.77 9.46 -4.88
C ALA A 11 40.31 9.48 -5.37
N LEU A 12 39.54 8.43 -5.05
CA LEU A 12 38.09 8.47 -5.17
C LEU A 12 37.55 9.50 -4.18
N GLY A 13 37.13 10.66 -4.69
CA GLY A 13 36.41 11.65 -3.93
C GLY A 13 35.07 11.07 -3.47
N LEU A 14 34.94 10.85 -2.15
CA LEU A 14 33.68 10.53 -1.53
C LEU A 14 32.77 11.77 -1.63
N VAL A 15 31.88 11.80 -2.61
CA VAL A 15 30.78 12.77 -2.61
C VAL A 15 29.80 12.30 -1.55
N THR A 16 29.86 12.88 -0.37
CA THR A 16 28.81 12.70 0.65
C THR A 16 27.56 13.41 0.16
N LEU A 17 26.57 12.67 -0.36
CA LEU A 17 25.20 13.18 -0.45
C LEU A 17 24.72 13.40 0.97
N ALA A 18 24.73 14.65 1.43
CA ALA A 18 23.97 15.04 2.60
C ALA A 18 22.49 14.93 2.23
N ALA A 19 21.86 13.81 2.58
CA ALA A 19 20.42 13.73 2.61
C ALA A 19 19.96 14.73 3.67
N SER A 20 19.47 15.90 3.24
CA SER A 20 18.66 16.76 4.10
C SER A 20 17.38 15.99 4.40
N GLY A 21 17.43 15.15 5.44
CA GLY A 21 16.25 14.62 6.09
C GLY A 21 15.50 15.81 6.67
N SER A 22 14.53 16.33 5.90
CA SER A 22 13.47 17.16 6.46
C SER A 22 12.90 16.36 7.63
N GLY A 23 13.00 16.89 8.85
CA GLY A 23 12.49 16.26 10.06
C GLY A 23 10.97 16.13 10.03
N ALA A 24 10.47 15.23 9.20
CA ALA A 24 9.13 14.66 9.31
C ALA A 24 9.22 13.60 10.41
N GLY A 25 8.39 13.71 11.44
CA GLY A 25 8.28 12.66 12.44
C GLY A 25 8.02 11.31 11.77
N SER A 26 8.57 10.23 12.34
CA SER A 26 8.35 8.87 11.84
C SER A 26 6.86 8.58 11.70
N PHE A 27 6.47 7.94 10.60
CA PHE A 27 5.11 7.46 10.44
C PHE A 27 4.78 6.36 11.45
N THR A 28 3.52 6.28 11.83
CA THR A 28 2.95 5.32 12.78
C THR A 28 1.54 4.94 12.34
N VAL A 29 0.96 3.93 12.99
CA VAL A 29 -0.47 3.58 12.81
C VAL A 29 -1.40 4.75 13.11
N GLY A 30 -1.01 5.70 13.96
CA GLY A 30 -1.81 6.91 14.23
C GLY A 30 -1.95 7.82 13.01
N ASN A 31 -0.98 7.83 12.09
CA ASN A 31 -1.04 8.66 10.88
C ASN A 31 -2.16 8.23 9.92
N VAL A 32 -2.56 6.96 9.97
CA VAL A 32 -3.64 6.44 9.11
C VAL A 32 -5.01 6.47 9.80
N GLN A 33 -5.13 6.90 11.06
CA GLN A 33 -6.41 6.94 11.77
C GLN A 33 -7.45 7.79 11.02
N GLY A 34 -8.66 7.26 10.83
CA GLY A 34 -9.80 8.00 10.32
C GLY A 34 -10.69 7.19 9.39
N THR A 35 -11.70 7.88 8.85
CA THR A 35 -12.65 7.33 7.87
C THR A 35 -12.09 7.50 6.47
N TYR A 36 -12.16 6.46 5.64
CA TYR A 36 -11.72 6.49 4.25
C TYR A 36 -12.81 6.00 3.33
N GLY A 37 -12.89 6.62 2.14
CA GLY A 37 -13.48 6.03 0.96
C GLY A 37 -12.35 5.46 0.11
N PHE A 38 -12.53 4.27 -0.47
CA PHE A 38 -11.51 3.64 -1.29
C PHE A 38 -12.08 3.11 -2.61
N SER A 39 -11.17 2.90 -3.57
CA SER A 39 -11.44 2.21 -4.82
C SER A 39 -10.25 1.33 -5.21
N PHE A 40 -10.54 0.16 -5.78
CA PHE A 40 -9.58 -0.77 -6.38
C PHE A 40 -10.00 -1.16 -7.78
N ASP A 41 -9.02 -1.45 -8.63
CA ASP A 41 -9.23 -2.14 -9.89
C ASP A 41 -8.07 -3.08 -10.19
N GLY A 42 -8.33 -4.08 -11.03
CA GLY A 42 -7.31 -5.06 -11.39
C GLY A 42 -7.86 -6.27 -12.14
N ALA A 43 -7.13 -7.38 -12.00
CA ALA A 43 -7.50 -8.64 -12.60
C ALA A 43 -7.00 -9.83 -11.78
N PHE A 44 -7.74 -10.94 -11.85
CA PHE A 44 -7.24 -12.26 -11.46
C PHE A 44 -6.25 -12.79 -12.50
N VAL A 45 -5.46 -13.80 -12.11
CA VAL A 45 -4.47 -14.45 -12.99
C VAL A 45 -5.07 -15.07 -14.25
N ASP A 46 -6.35 -15.42 -14.23
CA ASP A 46 -7.10 -15.94 -15.39
C ASP A 46 -7.58 -14.84 -16.36
N GLY A 47 -7.27 -13.57 -16.07
CA GLY A 47 -7.65 -12.40 -16.86
C GLY A 47 -9.02 -11.81 -16.47
N THR A 48 -9.75 -12.41 -15.54
CA THR A 48 -11.04 -11.90 -15.05
C THR A 48 -10.82 -10.55 -14.38
N ARG A 49 -11.45 -9.50 -14.93
CA ARG A 49 -11.31 -8.13 -14.43
C ARG A 49 -12.15 -7.92 -13.18
N VAL A 50 -11.62 -7.13 -12.26
CA VAL A 50 -12.28 -6.79 -11.00
C VAL A 50 -12.21 -5.29 -10.74
N ALA A 51 -13.22 -4.78 -10.05
CA ALA A 51 -13.23 -3.44 -9.51
C ALA A 51 -13.97 -3.45 -8.17
N ALA A 52 -13.53 -2.64 -7.21
CA ALA A 52 -14.20 -2.50 -5.94
C ALA A 52 -14.22 -1.06 -5.47
N VAL A 53 -15.25 -0.72 -4.71
CA VAL A 53 -15.34 0.55 -3.97
C VAL A 53 -15.86 0.27 -2.58
N GLY A 54 -15.56 1.16 -1.64
CA GLY A 54 -16.05 0.99 -0.30
C GLY A 54 -15.61 2.06 0.67
N SER A 55 -15.84 1.78 1.95
CA SER A 55 -15.45 2.63 3.04
C SER A 55 -14.93 1.82 4.22
N LEU A 56 -14.10 2.45 5.03
CA LEU A 56 -13.54 1.86 6.24
C LEU A 56 -13.26 2.94 7.28
N TYR A 57 -13.09 2.51 8.52
CA TYR A 57 -12.52 3.31 9.58
C TYR A 57 -11.27 2.61 10.12
N ALA A 58 -10.12 3.26 9.99
CA ALA A 58 -8.87 2.83 10.60
C ALA A 58 -8.78 3.44 12.00
N ASP A 59 -8.61 2.59 13.02
CA ASP A 59 -8.70 2.98 14.43
C ASP A 59 -7.47 3.71 14.99
N GLY A 60 -6.37 3.78 14.24
CA GLY A 60 -5.08 4.30 14.71
C GLY A 60 -4.29 3.34 15.63
N HIS A 61 -4.76 2.10 15.78
CA HIS A 61 -4.18 1.06 16.65
C HIS A 61 -3.94 -0.26 15.89
N GLY A 62 -3.94 -0.21 14.55
CA GLY A 62 -3.67 -1.35 13.69
C GLY A 62 -4.89 -2.18 13.33
N ASN A 63 -6.13 -1.70 13.55
CA ASN A 63 -7.34 -2.44 13.20
C ASN A 63 -8.33 -1.64 12.35
N ILE A 64 -9.02 -2.37 11.49
CA ILE A 64 -10.26 -1.98 10.83
C ILE A 64 -11.27 -3.05 11.20
N LEU A 65 -12.40 -2.69 11.81
CA LEU A 65 -13.35 -3.69 12.34
C LEU A 65 -14.60 -3.86 11.48
N ASN A 66 -15.06 -2.79 10.83
CA ASN A 66 -16.36 -2.75 10.14
C ASN A 66 -16.25 -2.04 8.78
N GLY A 67 -15.35 -2.53 7.92
CA GLY A 67 -15.24 -2.06 6.55
C GLY A 67 -16.39 -2.55 5.68
N LEU A 68 -16.76 -1.76 4.68
CA LEU A 68 -17.76 -2.09 3.66
C LEU A 68 -17.11 -2.07 2.29
N ARG A 69 -17.39 -3.09 1.47
CA ARG A 69 -16.93 -3.18 0.09
C ARG A 69 -18.06 -3.62 -0.82
N THR A 70 -18.17 -3.00 -1.99
CA THR A 70 -18.88 -3.57 -3.14
C THR A 70 -17.84 -3.95 -4.18
N LEU A 71 -17.81 -5.24 -4.51
CA LEU A 71 -16.90 -5.84 -5.48
C LEU A 71 -17.69 -6.19 -6.74
N SER A 72 -17.15 -5.84 -7.90
CA SER A 72 -17.62 -6.25 -9.22
C SER A 72 -16.57 -7.16 -9.86
N VAL A 73 -16.99 -8.35 -10.31
CA VAL A 73 -16.12 -9.36 -10.92
C VAL A 73 -16.65 -9.75 -12.30
N GLY A 74 -15.78 -9.79 -13.30
CA GLY A 74 -16.13 -10.32 -14.63
C GLY A 74 -17.05 -9.40 -15.43
N TYR A 75 -16.87 -8.08 -15.34
CA TYR A 75 -17.77 -7.12 -16.00
C TYR A 75 -17.85 -7.25 -17.53
N SER A 76 -16.86 -7.88 -18.18
CA SER A 76 -16.90 -8.17 -19.62
C SER A 76 -17.80 -9.36 -19.99
N THR A 77 -18.21 -10.18 -19.03
CA THR A 77 -18.97 -11.43 -19.25
C THR A 77 -20.30 -11.47 -18.48
N GLY A 78 -20.69 -10.37 -17.84
CA GLY A 78 -21.86 -10.27 -16.95
C GLY A 78 -21.41 -10.19 -15.49
N ALA A 79 -21.16 -8.95 -15.03
CA ALA A 79 -20.57 -8.70 -13.72
C ALA A 79 -21.35 -9.37 -12.57
N ALA A 80 -20.67 -10.15 -11.74
CA ALA A 80 -21.17 -10.48 -10.41
C ALA A 80 -20.87 -9.30 -9.48
N VAL A 81 -21.92 -8.73 -8.88
CA VAL A 81 -21.80 -7.70 -7.85
C VAL A 81 -21.98 -8.34 -6.48
N ILE A 82 -20.97 -8.19 -5.64
CA ILE A 82 -20.91 -8.81 -4.32
C ILE A 82 -20.74 -7.70 -3.28
N HIS A 83 -21.65 -7.66 -2.31
CA HIS A 83 -21.54 -6.76 -1.16
C HIS A 83 -20.89 -7.52 0.00
N GLN A 84 -19.87 -6.91 0.58
CA GLN A 84 -19.05 -7.53 1.62
C GLN A 84 -18.86 -6.59 2.79
N THR A 85 -18.78 -7.18 3.98
CA THR A 85 -18.13 -6.55 5.13
C THR A 85 -16.71 -7.08 5.25
N PHE A 86 -15.85 -6.32 5.92
CA PHE A 86 -14.49 -6.78 6.20
C PHE A 86 -13.89 -6.20 7.48
N SER A 87 -12.94 -6.93 8.03
CA SER A 87 -12.03 -6.45 9.07
C SER A 87 -10.59 -6.61 8.60
N CYS A 88 -9.68 -5.77 9.07
CA CYS A 88 -8.26 -5.89 8.77
C CYS A 88 -7.42 -5.68 10.01
N MET A 89 -6.25 -6.32 10.03
CA MET A 89 -5.11 -5.90 10.84
C MET A 89 -4.11 -5.19 9.92
N TYR A 90 -3.53 -4.07 10.35
CA TYR A 90 -2.53 -3.35 9.58
C TYR A 90 -1.36 -2.86 10.45
N SER A 91 -0.22 -2.66 9.79
CA SER A 91 1.00 -2.08 10.36
C SER A 91 1.49 -0.93 9.50
N VAL A 92 2.21 0.01 10.12
CA VAL A 92 2.88 1.12 9.44
C VAL A 92 4.31 1.15 9.96
N ASP A 93 5.28 1.15 9.04
CA ASP A 93 6.67 1.35 9.36
C ASP A 93 7.05 2.84 9.37
N PRO A 94 8.20 3.21 9.95
CA PRO A 94 8.62 4.61 10.05
C PRO A 94 8.76 5.35 8.70
N THR A 95 8.88 4.63 7.58
CA THR A 95 9.02 5.19 6.24
C THR A 95 7.66 5.55 5.60
N GLY A 96 6.56 5.19 6.26
CA GLY A 96 5.19 5.43 5.77
C GLY A 96 4.68 4.33 4.85
N MET A 97 5.42 3.23 4.71
CA MET A 97 4.93 2.00 4.11
C MET A 97 4.22 1.15 5.15
N GLY A 98 3.33 0.27 4.69
CA GLY A 98 2.58 -0.59 5.58
C GLY A 98 2.00 -1.81 4.89
N THR A 99 1.47 -2.71 5.69
CA THR A 99 0.79 -3.92 5.22
C THR A 99 -0.56 -4.05 5.92
N ALA A 100 -1.55 -4.59 5.24
CA ALA A 100 -2.85 -4.91 5.80
C ALA A 100 -3.28 -6.32 5.38
N THR A 101 -3.83 -7.08 6.31
CA THR A 101 -4.46 -8.38 6.05
C THR A 101 -5.95 -8.24 6.35
N CYS A 102 -6.79 -8.38 5.33
CA CYS A 102 -8.21 -8.11 5.40
C CYS A 102 -9.03 -9.39 5.18
N GLN A 103 -10.00 -9.65 6.06
CA GLN A 103 -10.93 -10.77 5.99
C GLN A 103 -12.27 -10.28 5.43
N PHE A 104 -12.64 -10.71 4.23
CA PHE A 104 -13.91 -10.33 3.59
C PHE A 104 -15.00 -11.38 3.81
N VAL A 105 -16.22 -10.92 4.07
CA VAL A 105 -17.40 -11.78 4.24
C VAL A 105 -18.55 -11.30 3.33
N PRO A 106 -19.09 -12.16 2.43
CA PRO A 106 -18.54 -13.47 2.04
C PRO A 106 -17.23 -13.29 1.28
N GLY A 107 -16.25 -14.19 1.43
CA GLY A 107 -14.99 -14.04 0.70
C GLY A 107 -13.82 -14.78 1.31
N HIS A 108 -12.63 -14.26 1.02
CA HIS A 108 -11.34 -14.78 1.44
C HIS A 108 -10.54 -13.67 2.12
N THR A 109 -9.37 -14.04 2.62
CA THR A 109 -8.36 -13.11 3.10
C THR A 109 -7.64 -12.47 1.92
N GLU A 110 -7.48 -11.16 1.92
CA GLU A 110 -6.62 -10.44 0.98
C GLU A 110 -5.46 -9.77 1.73
N THR A 111 -4.26 -9.78 1.15
CA THR A 111 -3.08 -9.10 1.68
C THR A 111 -2.72 -7.89 0.83
N LEU A 112 -2.66 -6.72 1.45
CA LEU A 112 -2.37 -5.45 0.81
C LEU A 112 -1.04 -4.88 1.33
N ALA A 113 -0.25 -4.32 0.42
CA ALA A 113 0.84 -3.40 0.76
C ALA A 113 0.42 -1.97 0.43
N PHE A 114 0.82 -1.00 1.23
CA PHE A 114 0.43 0.39 1.02
C PHE A 114 1.53 1.39 1.36
N VAL A 115 1.39 2.61 0.84
CA VAL A 115 2.23 3.76 1.14
C VAL A 115 1.36 4.99 1.41
N ILE A 116 1.69 5.71 2.47
CA ILE A 116 1.07 6.99 2.81
C ILE A 116 1.66 8.05 1.88
N THR A 117 0.88 8.55 0.93
CA THR A 117 1.34 9.56 -0.05
C THR A 117 1.05 10.99 0.42
N SER A 118 0.07 11.16 1.30
CA SER A 118 -0.22 12.42 2.00
C SER A 118 -0.99 12.15 3.30
N ASN A 119 -1.26 13.19 4.10
CA ASN A 119 -2.07 13.06 5.32
C ASN A 119 -3.49 12.50 5.08
N ASN A 120 -3.98 12.56 3.84
CA ASN A 120 -5.34 12.20 3.48
C ASN A 120 -5.41 11.12 2.37
N GLU A 121 -4.28 10.56 1.95
CA GLU A 121 -4.24 9.60 0.85
C GLU A 121 -3.25 8.48 1.10
N VAL A 122 -3.70 7.26 0.83
CA VAL A 122 -2.90 6.04 0.85
C VAL A 122 -3.05 5.36 -0.49
N GLN A 123 -1.93 5.01 -1.12
CA GLN A 123 -1.92 4.14 -2.30
C GLN A 123 -1.58 2.72 -1.90
N LEU A 124 -2.23 1.75 -2.54
CA LEU A 124 -2.12 0.36 -2.14
C LEU A 124 -2.21 -0.61 -3.30
N ILE A 125 -1.62 -1.78 -3.10
CA ILE A 125 -1.61 -2.89 -4.03
C ILE A 125 -2.00 -4.19 -3.32
N GLY A 126 -2.66 -5.09 -4.05
CA GLY A 126 -2.79 -6.48 -3.64
C GLY A 126 -1.48 -7.21 -3.84
N THR A 127 -1.14 -8.06 -2.89
CA THR A 127 0.09 -8.86 -2.88
C THR A 127 -0.18 -10.36 -2.89
N ASP A 128 -1.44 -10.76 -3.00
CA ASP A 128 -1.84 -12.15 -3.14
C ASP A 128 -1.42 -12.71 -4.50
N THR A 129 -1.09 -14.00 -4.56
CA THR A 129 -0.56 -14.62 -5.80
C THR A 129 -1.62 -14.84 -6.88
N THR A 130 -2.90 -14.65 -6.56
CA THR A 130 -4.03 -14.97 -7.43
C THR A 130 -4.63 -13.76 -8.14
N SER A 131 -4.25 -12.55 -7.74
CA SER A 131 -4.75 -11.30 -8.31
C SER A 131 -3.69 -10.22 -8.27
N VAL A 132 -3.78 -9.28 -9.22
CA VAL A 132 -3.08 -8.01 -9.14
C VAL A 132 -4.15 -6.94 -9.09
N VAL A 133 -4.20 -6.22 -7.97
CA VAL A 133 -5.09 -5.08 -7.79
C VAL A 133 -4.30 -3.88 -7.33
N HIS A 134 -4.72 -2.70 -7.75
CA HIS A 134 -4.18 -1.42 -7.31
C HIS A 134 -5.33 -0.55 -6.83
N GLY A 135 -5.03 0.39 -5.95
CA GLY A 135 -5.98 1.47 -5.72
C GLY A 135 -5.54 2.49 -4.70
N VAL A 136 -6.55 3.25 -4.27
CA VAL A 136 -6.36 4.45 -3.46
C VAL A 136 -7.43 4.49 -2.38
N ALA A 137 -7.03 4.87 -1.18
CA ALA A 137 -7.90 5.22 -0.08
C ALA A 137 -7.74 6.70 0.24
N LYS A 138 -8.84 7.44 0.26
CA LYS A 138 -8.88 8.88 0.56
C LYS A 138 -9.65 9.12 1.84
N LYS A 139 -9.02 9.84 2.77
CA LYS A 139 -9.61 10.22 4.04
C LYS A 139 -10.82 11.13 3.80
N GLN A 140 -11.89 10.87 4.53
CA GLN A 140 -13.15 11.61 4.46
C GLN A 140 -13.25 12.48 5.72
N GLY A 141 -13.02 13.79 5.56
CA GLY A 141 -13.04 14.77 6.66
C GLY A 141 -11.67 15.30 7.03
#